data_AF-A0AAD0S805-F1
#
_entry.id   AF-A0AAD0S805-F1
#
_cell.length_a   1.000
_cell.length_b   1.000
_cell.length_c   1.000
_cell.angle_alpha   90.00
_cell.angle_beta   90.00
_cell.angle_gamma   90.00
#
_symmetry.space_group_name_H-M   'P 1'
#
loop_
_entity.id
_entity.type
_entity.pdbx_description
1 polymer ?
#
loop_
_entity_poly.entity_id
_entity_poly.type
_entity_poly.pdbx_seq_one_letter_code
_entity_poly.pdbx_strand_id
1 'polypeptide(L)'
;MFCNKVDGVKHIPGFTVTIPSVFISYSHDSEQHKAWVRRLAEEIRQHGVNATLDQWDLSLGQDIATFMQKGILDADRVLLVCSETYVRKAEAGVGGVGFERLIVTSEVVQNIDTRKFIPLVRANASEPFIPRFLGPRLYINFNDDATYEVKREELLRELLGAPANVKPPLGANPFSVESTKQPATLANRPHDQMQWTVLAKVDASSGIPLNAGFASIQYRLWSDEPGVPLLLRLSSNAEGTLSQELSGPSGVAKLMISEPQTFYVSFSHPRVQSEISVIGYEF
;
A
#
# COMPACT_ATOMS: atom_id res chain seq x y z
N MET A 1 21.38 -7.64 -46.19
CA MET A 1 21.46 -6.31 -45.57
C MET A 1 21.30 -6.54 -44.07
N PHE A 2 22.31 -6.14 -43.30
CA PHE A 2 22.61 -6.47 -41.89
C PHE A 2 21.39 -6.32 -40.95
N CYS A 3 21.01 -7.37 -40.22
CA CYS A 3 21.44 -7.72 -38.85
C CYS A 3 21.19 -6.61 -37.82
N ASN A 4 20.24 -6.87 -36.90
CA ASN A 4 20.55 -6.91 -35.47
C ASN A 4 19.43 -7.62 -34.70
N LYS A 5 19.70 -8.89 -34.37
CA LYS A 5 19.16 -9.55 -33.18
C LYS A 5 19.71 -8.80 -31.97
N VAL A 6 18.83 -8.28 -31.12
CA VAL A 6 19.19 -7.86 -29.76
C VAL A 6 18.97 -9.03 -28.81
N ASP A 7 19.94 -9.96 -28.82
CA ASP A 7 20.14 -10.92 -27.75
C ASP A 7 20.87 -10.18 -26.61
N GLY A 8 20.23 -10.03 -25.45
CA GLY A 8 20.89 -9.37 -24.32
C GLY A 8 20.06 -8.96 -23.11
N VAL A 9 19.00 -9.68 -22.73
CA VAL A 9 18.41 -9.49 -21.40
C VAL A 9 19.27 -10.27 -20.40
N LYS A 10 20.21 -9.58 -19.75
CA LYS A 10 20.90 -10.12 -18.57
C LYS A 10 19.86 -10.31 -17.46
N HIS A 11 19.58 -11.56 -17.13
CA HIS A 11 18.72 -11.92 -16.02
C HIS A 11 19.40 -11.51 -14.70
N ILE A 12 18.86 -10.47 -14.06
CA ILE A 12 19.18 -10.13 -12.67
C ILE A 12 18.20 -10.94 -11.81
N PRO A 13 18.66 -11.92 -11.00
CA PRO A 13 17.76 -12.68 -10.14
C PRO A 13 17.20 -11.77 -9.04
N GLY A 14 15.90 -11.48 -9.09
CA GLY A 14 15.20 -10.76 -8.00
C GLY A 14 14.12 -9.74 -8.42
N PHE A 15 13.96 -9.40 -9.71
CA PHE A 15 12.89 -8.50 -10.15
C PHE A 15 11.95 -9.21 -11.10
N THR A 16 10.90 -9.85 -10.57
CA THR A 16 9.76 -10.25 -11.40
C THR A 16 9.00 -8.98 -11.77
N VAL A 17 9.06 -8.58 -13.05
CA VAL A 17 8.16 -7.55 -13.59
C VAL A 17 6.75 -8.15 -13.58
N THR A 18 6.03 -8.00 -12.48
CA THR A 18 4.62 -8.38 -12.40
C THR A 18 3.83 -7.39 -13.24
N ILE A 19 3.21 -7.88 -14.32
CA ILE A 19 2.34 -7.08 -15.18
C ILE A 19 1.13 -6.67 -14.32
N PRO A 20 0.90 -5.37 -14.06
CA PRO A 20 -0.21 -4.95 -13.20
C PRO A 20 -1.53 -5.27 -13.88
N SER A 21 -2.42 -5.93 -13.14
CA SER A 21 -3.80 -6.17 -13.55
C SER A 21 -4.67 -4.96 -13.20
N VAL A 22 -5.46 -4.49 -14.17
CA VAL A 22 -6.26 -3.27 -14.04
C VAL A 22 -7.68 -3.54 -14.46
N PHE A 23 -8.65 -3.22 -13.60
CA PHE A 23 -10.06 -3.25 -13.97
C PHE A 23 -10.57 -1.83 -14.25
N ILE A 24 -11.31 -1.63 -15.34
CA ILE A 24 -11.85 -0.32 -15.71
C ILE A 24 -13.36 -0.30 -15.46
N SER A 25 -13.79 0.45 -14.44
CA SER A 25 -15.19 0.71 -14.14
C SER A 25 -15.62 2.06 -14.71
N TYR A 26 -16.71 2.09 -15.46
CA TYR A 26 -17.27 3.30 -16.05
C TYR A 26 -18.77 3.13 -16.31
N SER A 27 -19.49 4.23 -16.56
CA SER A 27 -20.89 4.19 -16.94
C SER A 27 -21.08 4.24 -18.45
N HIS A 28 -22.05 3.47 -18.97
CA HIS A 28 -22.39 3.44 -20.40
C HIS A 28 -23.20 4.68 -20.79
N ASP A 29 -22.53 5.83 -20.83
CA ASP A 29 -23.19 7.13 -21.02
C ASP A 29 -23.55 7.44 -22.47
N SER A 30 -22.58 7.23 -23.37
CA SER A 30 -22.72 7.47 -24.80
C SER A 30 -21.71 6.61 -25.58
N GLU A 31 -21.91 6.47 -26.89
CA GLU A 31 -20.93 5.78 -27.75
C GLU A 31 -19.58 6.49 -27.74
N GLN A 32 -19.57 7.82 -27.69
CA GLN A 32 -18.33 8.61 -27.61
C GLN A 32 -17.58 8.32 -26.31
N HIS A 33 -18.30 8.24 -25.18
CA HIS A 33 -17.68 7.90 -23.90
C HIS A 33 -17.14 6.46 -23.90
N LYS A 34 -17.93 5.49 -24.39
CA LYS A 34 -17.50 4.09 -24.54
C LYS A 34 -16.24 3.96 -25.41
N ALA A 35 -16.21 4.66 -26.54
CA ALA A 35 -15.06 4.69 -27.43
C ALA A 35 -13.82 5.32 -26.77
N TRP A 36 -14.01 6.39 -25.99
CA TRP A 36 -12.92 7.02 -25.24
C TRP A 36 -12.32 6.08 -24.18
N VAL A 37 -13.17 5.41 -23.40
CA VAL A 37 -12.73 4.44 -22.39
C VAL A 37 -12.00 3.27 -23.05
N ARG A 38 -12.54 2.75 -24.16
CA ARG A 38 -11.89 1.69 -24.94
C ARG A 38 -10.51 2.13 -25.44
N ARG A 39 -10.41 3.32 -26.03
CA ARG A 39 -9.13 3.87 -26.52
C ARG A 39 -8.10 3.92 -25.38
N LEU A 40 -8.47 4.48 -24.23
CA LEU A 40 -7.58 4.51 -23.06
C LEU A 40 -7.13 3.10 -22.66
N ALA A 41 -8.07 2.15 -22.60
CA ALA A 41 -7.79 0.76 -22.26
C ALA A 41 -6.83 0.09 -23.25
N GLU A 42 -7.00 0.31 -24.56
CA GLU A 42 -6.11 -0.21 -25.61
C GLU A 42 -4.72 0.37 -25.47
N GLU A 43 -4.63 1.69 -25.28
CA GLU A 43 -3.36 2.38 -25.16
C GLU A 43 -2.59 1.95 -23.90
N ILE A 44 -3.24 1.77 -22.73
CA ILE A 44 -2.52 1.25 -21.55
C ILE A 44 -2.10 -0.21 -21.72
N ARG A 45 -2.88 -1.03 -22.42
CA ARG A 45 -2.51 -2.42 -22.74
C ARG A 45 -1.29 -2.49 -23.64
N GLN A 46 -1.19 -1.60 -24.63
CA GLN A 46 -0.01 -1.49 -25.50
C GLN A 46 1.27 -1.14 -24.71
N HIS A 47 1.14 -0.62 -23.49
CA HIS A 47 2.26 -0.23 -22.63
C HIS A 47 2.50 -1.19 -21.44
N GLY A 48 2.03 -2.44 -21.53
CA GLY A 48 2.38 -3.48 -20.56
C GLY A 48 1.51 -3.49 -19.29
N VAL A 49 0.29 -2.97 -19.38
CA VAL A 49 -0.75 -3.11 -18.34
C VAL A 49 -1.77 -4.16 -18.77
N ASN A 50 -2.13 -5.11 -17.91
CA ASN A 50 -3.19 -6.06 -18.22
C ASN A 50 -4.56 -5.49 -17.84
N ALA A 51 -5.17 -4.72 -18.76
CA ALA A 51 -6.49 -4.12 -18.53
C ALA A 51 -7.65 -5.05 -18.90
N THR A 52 -8.62 -5.17 -18.00
CA THR A 52 -9.91 -5.85 -18.17
C THR A 52 -11.00 -4.80 -18.41
N LEU A 53 -11.80 -4.99 -19.45
CA LEU A 53 -12.85 -4.08 -19.88
C LEU A 53 -14.09 -4.87 -20.32
N ASP A 54 -15.26 -4.43 -19.85
CA ASP A 54 -16.53 -5.07 -20.18
C ASP A 54 -16.80 -5.23 -21.68
N GLN A 55 -16.32 -4.31 -22.52
CA GLN A 55 -16.45 -4.33 -23.98
C GLN A 55 -15.70 -5.50 -24.64
N TRP A 56 -14.75 -6.13 -23.94
CA TRP A 56 -13.97 -7.27 -24.43
C TRP A 56 -14.27 -8.55 -23.66
N ASP A 57 -14.45 -8.42 -22.35
CA ASP A 57 -14.42 -9.56 -21.43
C ASP A 57 -15.83 -10.03 -21.01
N LEU A 58 -16.89 -9.28 -21.32
CA LEU A 58 -18.27 -9.74 -21.15
C LEU A 58 -18.80 -10.46 -22.39
N SER A 59 -19.45 -11.60 -22.15
CA SER A 59 -20.19 -12.36 -23.17
C SER A 59 -21.71 -12.26 -22.97
N LEU A 60 -22.48 -12.47 -24.04
CA LEU A 60 -23.95 -12.51 -23.97
C LEU A 60 -24.41 -13.59 -22.99
N GLY A 61 -25.32 -13.23 -22.08
CA GLY A 61 -25.85 -14.12 -21.04
C GLY A 61 -25.00 -14.22 -19.77
N GLN A 62 -23.83 -13.58 -19.74
CA GLN A 62 -23.01 -13.48 -18.52
C GLN A 62 -23.65 -12.56 -17.50
N ASP A 63 -23.54 -12.93 -16.22
CA ASP A 63 -23.99 -12.07 -15.12
C ASP A 63 -23.03 -10.88 -14.95
N ILE A 64 -23.54 -9.68 -15.26
CA ILE A 64 -22.77 -8.44 -15.23
C ILE A 64 -22.31 -8.13 -13.80
N ALA A 65 -23.15 -8.36 -12.80
CA ALA A 65 -22.82 -8.06 -11.40
C ALA A 65 -21.62 -8.88 -10.89
N THR A 66 -21.59 -10.17 -11.21
CA THR A 66 -20.50 -11.09 -10.87
C THR A 66 -19.21 -10.70 -11.59
N PHE A 67 -19.28 -10.28 -12.85
CA PHE A 67 -18.11 -9.78 -13.58
C PHE A 67 -17.52 -8.53 -12.93
N MET A 68 -18.36 -7.53 -12.60
CA MET A 68 -17.92 -6.32 -11.93
C MET A 68 -17.29 -6.63 -10.56
N GLN A 69 -17.90 -7.53 -9.78
CA GLN A 69 -17.37 -7.92 -8.47
C GLN A 69 -15.99 -8.56 -8.58
N LYS A 70 -15.83 -9.54 -9.47
CA LYS A 70 -14.55 -10.22 -9.68
C LYS A 70 -13.49 -9.25 -10.18
N GLY A 71 -13.84 -8.41 -11.16
CA GLY A 71 -12.95 -7.38 -11.69
C GLY A 71 -12.45 -6.43 -10.60
N ILE A 72 -13.35 -5.97 -9.71
CA ILE A 72 -12.96 -5.12 -8.58
C ILE A 72 -12.12 -5.88 -7.57
N LEU A 73 -12.46 -7.12 -7.19
CA LEU A 73 -11.76 -7.87 -6.16
C LEU A 73 -10.35 -8.31 -6.60
N ASP A 74 -10.23 -8.82 -7.82
CA ASP A 74 -9.04 -9.54 -8.28
C ASP A 74 -7.97 -8.62 -8.89
N ALA A 75 -8.31 -7.39 -9.31
CA ALA A 75 -7.36 -6.48 -9.95
C ALA A 75 -6.42 -5.77 -8.96
N ASP A 76 -5.16 -5.55 -9.34
CA ASP A 76 -4.19 -4.79 -8.55
C ASP A 76 -4.55 -3.30 -8.45
N ARG A 77 -5.20 -2.77 -9.50
CA ARG A 77 -5.73 -1.41 -9.56
C ARG A 77 -7.10 -1.40 -10.24
N VAL A 78 -7.94 -0.46 -9.83
CA VAL A 78 -9.27 -0.23 -10.38
C VAL A 78 -9.36 1.22 -10.83
N LEU A 79 -9.53 1.44 -12.14
CA LEU A 79 -9.76 2.77 -12.72
C LEU A 79 -11.25 3.08 -12.67
N LEU A 80 -11.63 4.15 -11.99
CA LEU A 80 -13.02 4.62 -11.91
C LEU A 80 -13.18 5.82 -12.83
N VAL A 81 -13.78 5.61 -14.02
CA VAL A 81 -14.03 6.70 -14.96
C VAL A 81 -15.25 7.49 -14.50
N CYS A 82 -14.97 8.59 -13.80
CA CYS A 82 -15.93 9.46 -13.14
C CYS A 82 -16.48 10.49 -14.13
N SER A 83 -17.50 10.09 -14.90
CA SER A 83 -18.38 11.01 -15.62
C SER A 83 -19.46 11.59 -14.71
N GLU A 84 -20.15 12.63 -15.18
CA GLU A 84 -21.30 13.19 -14.45
C GLU A 84 -22.35 12.11 -14.14
N THR A 85 -22.64 11.23 -15.11
CA THR A 85 -23.60 10.14 -14.92
C THR A 85 -23.07 9.07 -13.97
N TYR A 86 -21.78 8.72 -14.04
CA TYR A 86 -21.15 7.78 -13.10
C TYR A 86 -21.30 8.29 -11.67
N VAL A 87 -20.89 9.53 -11.42
CA VAL A 87 -20.95 10.16 -10.09
C VAL A 87 -22.39 10.26 -9.61
N ARG A 88 -23.33 10.72 -10.44
CA ARG A 88 -24.75 10.79 -10.08
C ARG A 88 -25.33 9.43 -9.68
N LYS A 89 -25.05 8.38 -10.46
CA LYS A 89 -25.53 7.01 -10.16
C LYS A 89 -24.89 6.46 -8.89
N ALA A 90 -23.60 6.72 -8.70
CA ALA A 90 -22.87 6.37 -7.49
C ALA A 90 -23.50 7.03 -6.26
N GLU A 91 -23.76 8.33 -6.28
CA GLU A 91 -24.38 9.06 -5.17
C GLU A 91 -25.82 8.62 -4.89
N ALA A 92 -26.61 8.40 -5.95
CA ALA A 92 -28.01 7.99 -5.82
C ALA A 92 -28.18 6.50 -5.44
N GLY A 93 -27.16 5.66 -5.61
CA GLY A 93 -27.27 4.21 -5.43
C GLY A 93 -28.19 3.53 -6.46
N VAL A 94 -28.41 4.16 -7.62
CA VAL A 94 -29.39 3.71 -8.63
C VAL A 94 -28.70 3.01 -9.80
N GLY A 95 -29.17 1.78 -10.10
CA GLY A 95 -28.85 0.97 -11.28
C GLY A 95 -27.40 0.50 -11.35
N GLY A 96 -27.10 -0.77 -11.05
CA GLY A 96 -25.76 -1.40 -11.17
C GLY A 96 -24.66 -0.84 -10.25
N VAL A 97 -24.53 0.48 -10.19
CA VAL A 97 -23.56 1.28 -9.43
C VAL A 97 -23.84 1.22 -7.91
N GLY A 98 -25.05 0.86 -7.48
CA GLY A 98 -25.35 0.61 -6.07
C GLY A 98 -24.54 -0.57 -5.50
N PHE A 99 -24.26 -1.59 -6.32
CA PHE A 99 -23.49 -2.76 -5.91
C PHE A 99 -21.97 -2.49 -5.93
N GLU A 100 -21.47 -1.82 -6.97
CA GLU A 100 -20.09 -1.32 -7.01
C GLU A 100 -19.80 -0.43 -5.80
N ARG A 101 -20.72 0.48 -5.46
CA ARG A 101 -20.59 1.33 -4.28
C ARG A 101 -20.44 0.49 -3.01
N LEU A 102 -21.19 -0.60 -2.83
CA LEU A 102 -21.05 -1.44 -1.64
C LEU A 102 -19.67 -2.09 -1.54
N ILE A 103 -19.14 -2.63 -2.65
CA ILE A 103 -17.83 -3.29 -2.66
C ILE A 103 -16.71 -2.26 -2.46
N VAL A 104 -16.73 -1.17 -3.23
CA VAL A 104 -15.71 -0.12 -3.13
C VAL A 104 -15.77 0.57 -1.77
N THR A 105 -16.96 0.87 -1.26
CA THR A 105 -17.11 1.44 0.08
C THR A 105 -16.65 0.46 1.16
N SER A 106 -16.98 -0.83 1.05
CA SER A 106 -16.51 -1.86 1.99
C SER A 106 -14.99 -1.92 2.00
N GLU A 107 -14.35 -1.94 0.84
CA GLU A 107 -12.89 -2.02 0.75
C GLU A 107 -12.23 -0.73 1.26
N VAL A 108 -12.75 0.44 0.89
CA VAL A 108 -12.23 1.74 1.38
C VAL A 108 -12.43 1.90 2.89
N VAL A 109 -13.53 1.41 3.46
CA VAL A 109 -13.77 1.45 4.91
C VAL A 109 -12.88 0.44 5.64
N GLN A 110 -12.68 -0.76 5.10
CA GLN A 110 -11.83 -1.79 5.69
C GLN A 110 -10.33 -1.46 5.58
N ASN A 111 -9.93 -0.74 4.53
CA ASN A 111 -8.56 -0.34 4.27
C ASN A 111 -8.51 1.11 3.77
N ILE A 112 -8.53 2.05 4.72
CA ILE A 112 -8.58 3.50 4.45
C ILE A 112 -7.41 3.94 3.55
N ASP A 113 -6.23 3.35 3.73
CA ASP A 113 -5.02 3.67 2.96
C ASP A 113 -4.91 2.92 1.63
N THR A 114 -5.94 2.15 1.22
CA THR A 114 -5.92 1.43 -0.06
C THR A 114 -5.58 2.36 -1.22
N ARG A 115 -4.64 1.96 -2.09
CA ARG A 115 -4.29 2.68 -3.33
C ARG A 115 -4.85 1.99 -4.57
N LYS A 116 -5.77 1.05 -4.37
CA LYS A 116 -6.36 0.25 -5.45
C LYS A 116 -7.19 1.10 -6.40
N PHE A 117 -8.01 2.00 -5.88
CA PHE A 117 -8.95 2.82 -6.66
C PHE A 117 -8.30 4.11 -7.15
N ILE A 118 -8.23 4.29 -8.47
CA ILE A 118 -7.70 5.49 -9.14
C ILE A 118 -8.86 6.18 -9.88
N PRO A 119 -9.35 7.33 -9.39
CA PRO A 119 -10.41 8.07 -10.07
C PRO A 119 -9.86 8.80 -11.30
N LEU A 120 -10.56 8.68 -12.43
CA LEU A 120 -10.28 9.38 -13.68
C LEU A 120 -11.49 10.24 -14.04
N VAL A 121 -11.34 11.57 -14.01
CA VAL A 121 -12.48 12.48 -14.29
C VAL A 121 -12.57 12.71 -15.79
N ARG A 122 -13.70 12.33 -16.41
CA ARG A 122 -13.94 12.51 -17.85
C ARG A 122 -15.40 12.81 -18.11
N ALA A 123 -15.68 13.85 -18.90
CA ALA A 123 -17.05 14.32 -19.14
C ALA A 123 -17.78 14.64 -17.84
N ASN A 124 -17.07 15.30 -16.91
CA ASN A 124 -17.63 15.79 -15.66
C ASN A 124 -17.03 17.15 -15.31
N ALA A 125 -17.74 18.23 -15.64
CA ALA A 125 -17.26 19.60 -15.47
C ALA A 125 -17.72 20.26 -14.15
N SER A 126 -18.53 19.57 -13.34
CA SER A 126 -19.16 20.13 -12.15
C SER A 126 -18.87 19.29 -10.91
N GLU A 127 -18.80 19.93 -9.74
CA GLU A 127 -18.62 19.21 -8.49
C GLU A 127 -19.89 18.43 -8.07
N PRO A 128 -19.74 17.25 -7.45
CA PRO A 128 -18.46 16.59 -7.14
C PRO A 128 -17.84 15.89 -8.38
N PHE A 129 -16.52 16.03 -8.54
CA PHE A 129 -15.81 15.42 -9.67
C PHE A 129 -15.68 13.90 -9.56
N ILE A 130 -15.67 13.38 -8.33
CA ILE A 130 -15.57 11.95 -7.98
C ILE A 130 -16.63 11.59 -6.94
N PRO A 131 -17.05 10.32 -6.82
CA PRO A 131 -17.99 9.91 -5.78
C PRO A 131 -17.47 10.17 -4.36
N ARG A 132 -18.36 10.62 -3.46
CA ARG A 132 -18.02 11.00 -2.08
C ARG A 132 -17.49 9.83 -1.26
N PHE A 133 -17.89 8.60 -1.57
CA PHE A 133 -17.40 7.40 -0.87
C PHE A 133 -15.90 7.15 -1.07
N LEU A 134 -15.28 7.76 -2.09
CA LEU A 134 -13.83 7.68 -2.29
C LEU A 134 -13.05 8.60 -1.35
N GLY A 135 -13.72 9.53 -0.66
CA GLY A 135 -13.06 10.52 0.19
C GLY A 135 -12.12 11.45 -0.60
N PRO A 136 -11.14 12.09 0.05
CA PRO A 136 -10.25 13.08 -0.55
C PRO A 136 -9.10 12.44 -1.35
N ARG A 137 -9.40 11.55 -2.30
CA ARG A 137 -8.38 10.88 -3.12
C ARG A 137 -7.90 11.77 -4.27
N LEU A 138 -6.61 11.67 -4.57
CA LEU A 138 -6.06 12.21 -5.80
C LEU A 138 -6.71 11.53 -7.00
N TYR A 139 -6.95 12.30 -8.06
CA TYR A 139 -7.55 11.84 -9.30
C TYR A 139 -6.82 12.45 -10.50
N ILE A 140 -6.95 11.81 -11.65
CA ILE A 140 -6.43 12.33 -12.92
C ILE A 140 -7.58 12.97 -13.69
N ASN A 141 -7.45 14.25 -14.06
CA ASN A 141 -8.46 14.96 -14.82
C ASN A 141 -8.20 14.83 -16.32
N PHE A 142 -9.11 14.16 -17.03
CA PHE A 142 -9.12 13.94 -18.48
C PHE A 142 -10.20 14.75 -19.19
N ASN A 143 -10.78 15.80 -18.58
CA ASN A 143 -11.78 16.62 -19.29
C ASN A 143 -11.21 17.42 -20.46
N ASP A 144 -9.92 17.79 -20.41
CA ASP A 144 -9.25 18.54 -21.47
C ASP A 144 -8.45 17.61 -22.39
N ASP A 145 -8.96 17.41 -23.61
CA ASP A 145 -8.32 16.60 -24.64
C ASP A 145 -6.93 17.11 -25.03
N ALA A 146 -6.63 18.41 -24.86
CA ALA A 146 -5.29 18.96 -25.15
C ALA A 146 -4.21 18.41 -24.20
N THR A 147 -4.62 17.96 -23.00
CA THR A 147 -3.71 17.39 -21.99
C THR A 147 -3.71 15.87 -21.96
N TYR A 148 -4.48 15.21 -22.85
CA TYR A 148 -4.71 13.77 -22.82
C TYR A 148 -3.42 12.94 -22.76
N GLU A 149 -2.45 13.24 -23.63
CA GLU A 149 -1.19 12.49 -23.73
C GLU A 149 -0.37 12.57 -22.42
N VAL A 150 -0.30 13.77 -21.82
CA VAL A 150 0.40 14.00 -20.55
C VAL A 150 -0.28 13.24 -19.42
N LYS A 151 -1.62 13.28 -19.37
CA LYS A 151 -2.41 12.60 -18.35
C LYS A 151 -2.41 11.08 -18.49
N ARG A 152 -2.34 10.57 -19.71
CA ARG A 152 -2.14 9.14 -19.98
C ARG A 152 -0.75 8.68 -19.54
N GLU A 153 0.29 9.46 -19.80
CA GLU A 153 1.64 9.16 -19.31
C GLU A 153 1.69 9.14 -17.78
N GLU A 154 1.06 10.13 -17.12
CA GLU A 154 0.90 10.19 -15.66
C GLU A 154 0.26 8.90 -15.11
N LEU A 155 -0.83 8.44 -15.73
CA LEU A 155 -1.50 7.19 -15.38
C LEU A 155 -0.59 5.96 -15.56
N LEU A 156 0.09 5.86 -16.70
CA LEU A 156 0.99 4.73 -16.99
C LEU A 156 2.13 4.63 -15.98
N ARG A 157 2.72 5.77 -15.61
CA ARG A 157 3.77 5.84 -14.58
C ARG A 157 3.27 5.37 -13.23
N GLU A 158 2.06 5.72 -12.83
CA GLU A 158 1.46 5.23 -11.58
C GLU A 158 1.19 3.73 -11.64
N LEU A 159 0.62 3.22 -12.73
CA LEU A 159 0.29 1.80 -12.90
C LEU A 159 1.53 0.91 -12.93
N LEU A 160 2.62 1.38 -13.55
CA LEU A 160 3.87 0.63 -13.72
C LEU A 160 4.91 0.93 -12.63
N GLY A 161 4.60 1.77 -11.64
CA GLY A 161 5.52 2.11 -10.55
C GLY A 161 6.76 2.90 -10.98
N ALA A 162 6.64 3.73 -12.02
CA ALA A 162 7.73 4.51 -12.63
C ALA A 162 7.50 6.04 -12.50
N PRO A 163 7.49 6.59 -11.26
CA PRO A 163 7.14 7.99 -11.02
C PRO A 163 8.06 8.96 -11.78
N ALA A 164 7.49 10.01 -12.38
CA ALA A 164 8.25 11.01 -13.14
C ALA A 164 9.29 11.74 -12.27
N ASN A 165 8.91 12.03 -11.02
CA ASN A 165 9.77 12.69 -10.06
C ASN A 165 10.15 11.70 -8.95
N VAL A 166 11.36 11.17 -9.03
CA VAL A 166 11.91 10.33 -7.96
C VAL A 166 12.35 11.24 -6.82
N LYS A 167 11.95 10.89 -5.59
CA LYS A 167 12.39 11.62 -4.38
C LYS A 167 13.93 11.65 -4.37
N PRO A 168 14.56 12.85 -4.38
CA PRO A 168 16.01 12.92 -4.40
C PRO A 168 16.60 12.31 -3.13
N PRO A 169 17.86 11.85 -3.17
CA PRO A 169 18.55 11.42 -1.97
C PRO A 169 18.58 12.56 -0.95
N LEU A 170 18.51 12.21 0.33
CA LEU A 170 18.55 13.19 1.41
C LEU A 170 19.94 13.86 1.42
N GLY A 171 19.97 15.20 1.39
CA GLY A 171 21.20 15.97 1.49
C GLY A 171 21.79 15.96 2.91
N ALA A 172 23.05 16.36 3.04
CA ALA A 172 23.69 16.57 4.34
C ALA A 172 23.07 17.79 5.05
N ASN A 173 22.91 17.72 6.38
CA ASN A 173 22.39 18.81 7.18
C ASN A 173 23.44 19.94 7.28
N PRO A 174 23.19 21.16 6.80
CA PRO A 174 24.15 22.26 6.88
C PRO A 174 24.41 22.76 8.32
N PHE A 175 23.57 22.34 9.27
CA PHE A 175 23.72 22.63 10.71
C PHE A 175 24.21 21.42 11.51
N SER A 176 24.56 20.30 10.84
CA SER A 176 25.35 19.29 11.53
C SER A 176 26.76 19.83 11.71
N VAL A 177 27.13 20.14 12.95
CA VAL A 177 28.50 20.52 13.30
C VAL A 177 29.39 19.34 12.92
N GLU A 178 30.14 19.42 11.82
CA GLU A 178 31.19 18.45 11.53
C GLU A 178 32.32 18.67 12.55
N SER A 179 32.41 17.77 13.53
CA SER A 179 33.58 17.63 14.39
C SER A 179 34.79 17.32 13.49
N THR A 180 35.68 18.29 13.27
CA THR A 180 36.90 18.10 12.48
C THR A 180 37.80 17.02 13.08
N LYS A 181 37.84 15.90 12.35
CA LYS A 181 38.83 14.80 12.20
C LYS A 181 40.13 14.86 13.03
N GLN A 182 40.52 13.69 13.53
CA GLN A 182 41.92 13.23 13.52
C GLN A 182 42.02 11.86 12.81
N PRO A 183 43.10 11.55 12.08
CA PRO A 183 43.07 10.58 10.98
C PRO A 183 43.54 9.18 11.40
N ALA A 184 42.83 8.15 10.94
CA ALA A 184 43.38 6.82 10.74
C ALA A 184 42.57 6.07 9.67
N THR A 185 43.26 5.71 8.57
CA THR A 185 43.14 4.46 7.81
C THR A 185 41.81 3.68 7.90
N LEU A 186 41.09 3.67 6.76
CA LEU A 186 40.27 2.59 6.21
C LEU A 186 40.03 1.37 7.14
N ALA A 187 39.15 1.51 8.13
CA ALA A 187 38.51 0.42 8.85
C ALA A 187 37.21 0.90 9.48
N ASN A 188 36.10 0.20 9.20
CA ASN A 188 34.80 0.22 9.88
C ASN A 188 34.01 1.54 9.98
N ARG A 189 32.89 1.57 9.23
CA ARG A 189 31.70 2.40 9.49
C ARG A 189 31.07 1.95 10.83
N PRO A 190 30.51 2.85 11.67
CA PRO A 190 29.55 2.45 12.70
C PRO A 190 28.10 2.73 12.18
N HIS A 191 27.12 1.84 12.01
CA HIS A 191 26.96 0.41 12.30
C HIS A 191 27.73 -0.12 13.51
N ASP A 192 27.60 0.59 14.63
CA ASP A 192 27.95 0.12 15.97
C ASP A 192 27.34 1.14 16.95
N GLN A 193 26.32 0.84 17.77
CA GLN A 193 25.71 -0.41 18.16
C GLN A 193 24.21 -0.17 18.36
N MET A 194 23.33 -1.00 17.79
CA MET A 194 22.04 -1.23 18.44
C MET A 194 22.38 -1.77 19.83
N GLN A 195 22.19 -0.96 20.87
CA GLN A 195 22.36 -1.39 22.24
C GLN A 195 21.07 -2.05 22.69
N TRP A 196 20.82 -3.23 22.13
CA TRP A 196 19.70 -4.05 22.56
C TRP A 196 19.79 -4.22 24.07
N THR A 197 18.74 -3.80 24.77
CA THR A 197 18.66 -4.05 26.21
C THR A 197 18.57 -5.56 26.44
N VAL A 198 18.96 -6.02 27.63
CA VAL A 198 18.71 -7.39 28.03
C VAL A 198 17.21 -7.68 27.90
N LEU A 199 16.85 -8.89 27.45
CA LEU A 199 15.47 -9.35 27.42
C LEU A 199 14.89 -9.31 28.84
N ALA A 200 13.96 -8.39 29.07
CA ALA A 200 13.25 -8.26 30.33
C ALA A 200 12.02 -9.15 30.30
N LYS A 201 11.87 -9.99 31.34
CA LYS A 201 10.68 -10.81 31.54
C LYS A 201 9.49 -9.92 31.89
N VAL A 202 8.37 -10.15 31.21
CA VAL A 202 7.08 -9.52 31.51
C VAL A 202 6.15 -10.58 32.10
N ASP A 203 5.67 -10.30 33.31
CA ASP A 203 4.58 -11.08 33.92
C ASP A 203 3.25 -10.62 33.32
N ALA A 204 2.57 -11.55 32.66
CA ALA A 204 1.31 -11.33 31.98
C ALA A 204 0.17 -12.15 32.59
N SER A 205 0.32 -12.61 33.83
CA SER A 205 -0.68 -13.41 34.57
C SER A 205 -2.05 -12.73 34.69
N SER A 206 -2.10 -11.40 34.67
CA SER A 206 -3.35 -10.62 34.70
C SER A 206 -4.07 -10.57 33.35
N GLY A 207 -3.40 -10.86 32.24
CA GLY A 207 -3.93 -10.68 30.88
C GLY A 207 -3.92 -11.93 30.00
N ILE A 208 -3.20 -12.98 30.37
CA ILE A 208 -3.05 -14.23 29.60
C ILE A 208 -3.49 -15.43 30.47
N PRO A 209 -4.47 -16.24 30.04
CA PRO A 209 -4.80 -17.52 30.69
C PRO A 209 -3.65 -18.54 30.63
N LEU A 210 -3.58 -19.47 31.60
CA LEU A 210 -2.53 -20.50 31.70
C LEU A 210 -2.37 -21.37 30.44
N ASN A 211 -3.45 -21.56 29.69
CA ASN A 211 -3.53 -22.45 28.52
C ASN A 211 -3.62 -21.70 27.18
N ALA A 212 -3.39 -20.37 27.16
CA ALA A 212 -3.40 -19.61 25.92
C ALA A 212 -2.19 -19.96 25.05
N GLY A 213 -2.40 -20.28 23.77
CA GLY A 213 -1.36 -20.51 22.77
C GLY A 213 -0.81 -19.21 22.17
N PHE A 214 -1.60 -18.14 22.16
CA PHE A 214 -1.19 -16.82 21.65
C PHE A 214 -1.74 -15.66 22.49
N ALA A 215 -1.04 -14.53 22.46
CA ALA A 215 -1.47 -13.27 23.03
C ALA A 215 -1.34 -12.12 22.02
N SER A 216 -2.27 -11.17 22.07
CA SER A 216 -2.22 -9.91 21.33
C SER A 216 -1.66 -8.83 22.25
N ILE A 217 -0.49 -8.30 21.89
CA ILE A 217 0.27 -7.33 22.67
C ILE A 217 0.22 -5.98 21.97
N GLN A 218 -0.31 -4.97 22.65
CA GLN A 218 -0.25 -3.58 22.22
C GLN A 218 0.97 -2.90 22.85
N TYR A 219 1.67 -2.08 22.07
CA TYR A 219 2.82 -1.32 22.54
C TYR A 219 2.80 0.13 22.06
N ARG A 220 3.46 1.00 22.83
CA ARG A 220 3.84 2.37 22.47
C ARG A 220 5.29 2.62 22.90
N LEU A 221 6.11 3.20 22.03
CA LEU A 221 7.52 3.51 22.25
C LEU A 221 7.79 5.00 22.03
N TRP A 222 8.67 5.59 22.83
CA TRP A 222 9.15 6.96 22.64
C TRP A 222 10.55 7.15 23.25
N SER A 223 11.21 8.24 22.89
CA SER A 223 12.48 8.66 23.50
C SER A 223 12.58 10.18 23.51
N ASP A 224 13.14 10.73 24.58
CA ASP A 224 13.42 12.16 24.71
C ASP A 224 14.68 12.58 23.92
N GLU A 225 15.47 11.61 23.45
CA GLU A 225 16.69 11.84 22.67
C GLU A 225 16.41 11.71 21.16
N PRO A 226 16.68 12.77 20.37
CA PRO A 226 16.49 12.72 18.93
C PRO A 226 17.45 11.73 18.28
N GLY A 227 16.93 10.90 17.36
CA GLY A 227 17.75 9.93 16.61
C GLY A 227 17.86 8.55 17.25
N VAL A 228 17.27 8.32 18.44
CA VAL A 228 17.15 6.98 19.02
C VAL A 228 16.20 6.12 18.17
N PRO A 229 16.64 4.97 17.63
CA PRO A 229 15.76 4.06 16.90
C PRO A 229 14.69 3.50 17.85
N LEU A 230 13.42 3.56 17.47
CA LEU A 230 12.30 3.00 18.22
C LEU A 230 11.97 1.61 17.70
N LEU A 231 12.68 0.60 18.20
CA LEU A 231 12.44 -0.81 17.92
C LEU A 231 12.15 -1.58 19.21
N LEU A 232 11.28 -2.57 19.10
CA LEU A 232 10.90 -3.51 20.14
C LEU A 232 11.09 -4.93 19.62
N ARG A 233 11.76 -5.77 20.40
CA ARG A 233 11.80 -7.21 20.20
C ARG A 233 10.88 -7.88 21.21
N LEU A 234 9.90 -8.63 20.72
CA LEU A 234 9.04 -9.49 21.54
C LEU A 234 9.50 -10.94 21.39
N SER A 235 9.69 -11.66 22.48
CA SER A 235 10.11 -13.05 22.48
C SER A 235 9.20 -13.92 23.36
N SER A 236 8.94 -15.15 22.93
CA SER A 236 8.18 -16.13 23.70
C SER A 236 9.01 -16.85 24.76
N ASN A 237 10.34 -16.81 24.64
CA ASN A 237 11.29 -17.45 25.56
C ASN A 237 12.42 -16.49 25.99
N ALA A 238 13.08 -16.84 27.09
CA ALA A 238 14.19 -16.06 27.65
C ALA A 238 15.41 -15.97 26.72
N GLU A 239 15.65 -16.98 25.87
CA GLU A 239 16.81 -16.99 24.96
C GLU A 239 16.63 -16.07 23.73
N GLY A 240 15.42 -15.60 23.43
CA GLY A 240 15.17 -14.76 22.25
C GLY A 240 15.06 -15.52 20.94
N THR A 241 15.14 -16.85 20.95
CA THR A 241 15.13 -17.73 19.76
C THR A 241 13.83 -17.62 18.98
N LEU A 242 12.72 -17.37 19.67
CA LEU A 242 11.39 -17.19 19.09
C LEU A 242 10.95 -15.74 19.27
N SER A 243 11.60 -14.85 18.53
CA SER A 243 11.35 -13.41 18.62
C SER A 243 10.92 -12.79 17.30
N GLN A 244 10.18 -11.69 17.43
CA GLN A 244 9.82 -10.79 16.34
C GLN A 244 10.29 -9.37 16.66
N GLU A 245 10.76 -8.66 15.66
CA GLU A 245 11.16 -7.26 15.77
C GLU A 245 10.07 -6.37 15.16
N LEU A 246 9.73 -5.33 15.91
CA LEU A 246 8.67 -4.39 15.62
C LEU A 246 9.26 -2.99 15.59
N SER A 247 8.88 -2.20 14.60
CA SER A 247 9.41 -0.85 14.40
C SER A 247 8.33 0.21 14.53
N GLY A 248 8.70 1.36 15.08
CA GLY A 248 7.86 2.55 15.11
C GLY A 248 7.26 2.85 16.49
N PRO A 249 6.55 3.99 16.60
CA PRO A 249 6.14 4.55 17.90
C PRO A 249 4.98 3.81 18.58
N SER A 250 4.25 2.94 17.87
CA SER A 250 3.18 2.12 18.44
C SER A 250 2.76 1.00 17.49
N GLY A 251 2.16 -0.07 18.03
CA GLY A 251 1.58 -1.14 17.22
C GLY A 251 0.89 -2.20 18.06
N VAL A 252 0.36 -3.21 17.37
CA VAL A 252 -0.18 -4.44 17.97
C VAL A 252 0.51 -5.62 17.31
N ALA A 253 0.98 -6.57 18.10
CA ALA A 253 1.64 -7.77 17.61
C ALA A 253 1.03 -9.02 18.27
N LYS A 254 0.85 -10.07 17.48
CA LYS A 254 0.47 -11.39 17.97
C LYS A 254 1.73 -12.16 18.33
N LEU A 255 1.77 -12.74 19.53
CA LEU A 255 2.91 -13.49 20.04
C LEU A 255 2.45 -14.88 20.47
N MET A 256 3.21 -15.91 20.08
CA MET A 256 3.03 -17.26 20.60
C MET A 256 3.49 -17.32 22.06
N ILE A 257 2.71 -17.97 22.92
CA ILE A 257 3.04 -18.12 24.34
C ILE A 257 3.59 -19.52 24.56
N SER A 258 4.92 -19.63 24.64
CA SER A 258 5.61 -20.90 24.94
C SER A 258 5.82 -21.13 26.43
N GLU A 259 5.93 -20.06 27.21
CA GLU A 259 5.97 -20.09 28.67
C GLU A 259 4.65 -19.56 29.23
N PRO A 260 3.95 -20.29 30.13
CA PRO A 260 2.66 -19.84 30.64
C PRO A 260 2.70 -18.42 31.19
N GLN A 261 1.81 -17.57 30.67
CA GLN A 261 1.57 -16.22 31.17
C GLN A 261 2.82 -15.32 31.19
N THR A 262 3.79 -15.61 30.33
CA THR A 262 5.10 -14.93 30.31
C THR A 262 5.49 -14.60 28.87
N PHE A 263 6.10 -13.44 28.69
CA PHE A 263 6.86 -13.12 27.48
C PHE A 263 8.03 -12.20 27.83
N TYR A 264 8.90 -11.92 26.85
CA TYR A 264 10.12 -11.14 27.06
C TYR A 264 10.20 -9.99 26.06
N VAL A 265 10.69 -8.83 26.52
CA VAL A 265 10.84 -7.62 25.71
C VAL A 265 12.28 -7.11 25.73
N SER A 266 12.74 -6.58 24.60
CA SER A 266 14.03 -5.90 24.49
C SER A 266 13.89 -4.69 23.56
N PHE A 267 14.63 -3.62 23.83
CA PHE A 267 14.55 -2.37 23.09
C PHE A 267 15.86 -2.07 22.40
N SER A 268 15.81 -1.43 21.24
CA SER A 268 16.99 -1.07 20.44
C SER A 268 18.00 -0.16 21.14
N HIS A 269 17.60 0.51 22.23
CA HIS A 269 18.45 1.38 23.01
C HIS A 269 17.92 1.54 24.45
N PRO A 270 18.78 1.70 25.48
CA PRO A 270 18.36 1.91 26.88
C PRO A 270 17.54 3.18 27.13
N ARG A 271 17.53 4.12 26.18
CA ARG A 271 16.75 5.37 26.23
C ARG A 271 15.36 5.26 25.62
N VAL A 272 14.99 4.09 25.10
CA VAL A 272 13.62 3.83 24.66
C VAL A 272 12.75 3.63 25.89
N GLN A 273 11.71 4.44 25.99
CA GLN A 273 10.63 4.30 26.97
C GLN A 273 9.45 3.58 26.30
N SER A 274 8.66 2.86 27.10
CA SER A 274 7.58 2.01 26.57
C SER A 274 6.36 1.90 27.46
N GLU A 275 5.21 1.66 26.84
CA GLU A 275 3.98 1.18 27.45
C GLU A 275 3.57 -0.10 26.73
N ILE A 276 3.36 -1.20 27.45
CA ILE A 276 3.07 -2.53 26.88
C ILE A 276 1.89 -3.15 27.63
N SER A 277 0.89 -3.61 26.89
CA SER A 277 -0.35 -4.18 27.44
C SER A 277 -0.80 -5.41 26.65
N VAL A 278 -1.32 -6.41 27.35
CA VAL A 278 -2.03 -7.54 26.72
C VAL A 278 -3.48 -7.15 26.50
N ILE A 279 -3.93 -7.24 25.25
CA ILE A 279 -5.28 -6.81 24.84
C ILE A 279 -6.18 -7.96 24.37
N GLY A 280 -5.63 -9.18 24.27
CA GLY A 280 -6.38 -10.38 23.88
C GLY A 280 -5.53 -11.64 23.92
N TYR A 281 -6.18 -12.80 23.83
CA TYR A 281 -5.53 -14.12 23.81
C TYR A 281 -6.30 -15.11 22.94
N GLU A 282 -5.63 -16.17 22.53
CA GLU A 282 -6.20 -17.31 21.79
C GLU A 282 -5.65 -18.63 22.36
N PHE A 283 -6.41 -19.71 22.23
CA PHE A 283 -6.04 -21.07 22.67
C PHE A 283 -5.42 -21.88 21.54
#